data_AF-A0A6B2GY05-F1
#
_entry.id   AF-A0A6B2GY05-F1
#
_cell.length_a   1.000
_cell.length_b   1.000
_cell.length_c   1.000
_cell.angle_alpha   90.00
_cell.angle_beta   90.00
_cell.angle_gamma   90.00
#
_symmetry.space_group_name_H-M   'P 1'
#
loop_
_entity.id
_entity.type
_entity.pdbx_description
1 polymer ?
#
loop_
_entity_poly.entity_id
_entity_poly.type
_entity_poly.pdbx_seq_one_letter_code
_entity_poly.pdbx_strand_id
1 'polypeptide(L)'
;MKYIRVFEKFTEETIDLYHGTSAYSAELLCEYGWKPSNYGMGGNGGQSRYLYLSSMREDALWFAEEKGESSVVVVKNIPISYLIFDPEDGDYDREVYRTVSNAVAAIKGGLRHPIKLTLTKPLDASHFEQH
;
A
#
# COMPACT_ATOMS: atom_id res chain seq x y z
N MET A 1 13.78 41.58 22.15
CA MET A 1 14.19 40.28 21.61
C MET A 1 12.93 39.52 21.20
N LYS A 2 12.64 39.39 19.90
CA LYS A 2 11.46 38.65 19.39
C LYS A 2 11.92 37.25 18.98
N TYR A 3 11.46 36.22 19.68
CA TYR A 3 11.64 34.84 19.24
C TYR A 3 10.61 34.53 18.14
N ILE A 4 11.09 34.29 16.93
CA ILE A 4 10.27 33.77 15.84
C ILE A 4 10.22 32.25 16.04
N ARG A 5 9.06 31.70 16.41
CA ARG A 5 8.82 30.26 16.35
C ARG A 5 8.55 29.91 14.89
N VAL A 6 9.54 29.33 14.22
CA VAL A 6 9.33 28.68 12.93
C VAL A 6 8.62 27.36 13.25
N PHE A 7 7.34 27.27 12.92
CA PHE A 7 6.65 25.98 12.88
C PHE A 7 7.01 25.34 11.54
N GLU A 8 8.06 24.53 11.52
CA GLU A 8 8.27 23.63 10.38
C GLU A 8 7.06 22.70 10.30
N LYS A 9 6.32 22.82 9.21
CA LYS A 9 5.19 21.95 8.90
C LYS A 9 5.82 20.61 8.50
N PHE A 10 5.94 19.68 9.45
CA PHE A 10 6.31 18.29 9.15
C PHE A 10 5.18 17.69 8.31
N THR A 11 5.31 17.75 6.99
CA THR A 11 4.47 16.97 6.08
C THR A 11 4.97 15.55 6.13
N GLU A 12 4.14 14.63 6.65
CA GLU A 12 4.43 13.21 6.58
C GLU A 12 4.62 12.81 5.10
N GLU A 13 5.70 12.09 4.80
CA GLU A 13 5.96 11.65 3.45
C GLU A 13 4.94 10.58 3.05
N THR A 14 4.43 10.68 1.82
CA THR A 14 3.43 9.76 1.28
C THR A 14 3.91 9.06 0.00
N ILE A 15 3.20 7.98 -0.36
CA ILE A 15 3.38 7.24 -1.62
C ILE A 15 2.05 6.74 -2.17
N ASP A 16 1.98 6.56 -3.49
CA ASP A 16 0.88 5.89 -4.18
C ASP A 16 1.30 4.47 -4.56
N LEU A 17 0.42 3.49 -4.30
CA LEU A 17 0.67 2.07 -4.57
C LEU A 17 -0.56 1.42 -5.22
N TYR A 18 -0.43 0.16 -5.65
CA TYR A 18 -1.47 -0.58 -6.35
C TYR A 18 -1.95 -1.79 -5.55
N HIS A 19 -3.25 -2.06 -5.60
CA HIS A 19 -3.89 -3.23 -4.99
C HIS A 19 -4.70 -4.01 -6.03
N GLY A 20 -4.32 -5.27 -6.28
CA GLY A 20 -5.08 -6.19 -7.12
C GLY A 20 -6.21 -6.86 -6.37
N THR A 21 -7.43 -6.79 -6.89
CA THR A 21 -8.62 -7.28 -6.19
C THR A 21 -9.78 -7.59 -7.14
N SER A 22 -10.92 -8.01 -6.59
CA SER A 22 -12.16 -8.20 -7.37
C SER A 22 -12.85 -6.88 -7.67
N ALA A 23 -13.64 -6.82 -8.74
CA ALA A 23 -14.43 -5.62 -9.08
C ALA A 23 -15.29 -5.16 -7.89
N TYR A 24 -15.97 -6.11 -7.24
CA TYR A 24 -16.79 -5.83 -6.06
C TYR A 24 -15.96 -5.27 -4.88
N SER A 25 -14.78 -5.84 -4.60
CA SER A 25 -13.95 -5.33 -3.50
C SER A 25 -13.34 -3.96 -3.83
N ALA A 26 -13.03 -3.70 -5.10
CA ALA A 26 -12.57 -2.40 -5.56
C ALA A 26 -13.64 -1.32 -5.34
N GLU A 27 -14.90 -1.61 -5.68
CA GLU A 27 -16.04 -0.73 -5.40
C GLU A 27 -16.16 -0.43 -3.90
N LEU A 28 -16.10 -1.47 -3.04
CA LEU A 28 -16.17 -1.29 -1.60
C LEU A 28 -15.02 -0.44 -1.03
N LEU A 29 -13.80 -0.60 -1.54
CA LEU A 29 -12.65 0.22 -1.15
C LEU A 29 -12.84 1.68 -1.54
N CYS A 30 -13.34 1.93 -2.75
CA CYS A 30 -13.61 3.29 -3.23
C CYS A 30 -14.80 3.96 -2.53
N GLU A 31 -15.77 3.19 -2.04
CA GLU A 31 -16.94 3.71 -1.33
C GLU A 31 -16.67 3.92 0.18
N TYR A 32 -15.97 2.97 0.83
CA TYR A 32 -15.88 2.92 2.29
C TYR A 32 -14.45 3.05 2.85
N GLY A 33 -13.43 3.01 1.98
CA GLY A 33 -12.04 2.92 2.38
C GLY A 33 -11.65 1.54 2.91
N TRP A 34 -10.54 1.48 3.64
CA TRP A 34 -10.04 0.24 4.23
C TRP A 34 -9.77 0.40 5.72
N LYS A 35 -10.05 -0.67 6.48
CA LYS A 35 -9.63 -0.79 7.87
C LYS A 35 -9.16 -2.22 8.17
N PRO A 36 -8.15 -2.41 9.03
CA PRO A 36 -7.76 -3.73 9.49
C PRO A 36 -8.94 -4.46 10.12
N SER A 37 -9.10 -5.74 9.80
CA SER A 37 -10.12 -6.58 10.40
C SER A 37 -9.51 -7.85 11.01
N ASN A 38 -10.15 -8.38 12.04
CA ASN A 38 -9.76 -9.64 12.67
C ASN A 38 -10.52 -10.84 12.07
N TYR A 39 -11.17 -10.67 10.91
CA TYR A 39 -11.80 -11.79 10.21
C TYR A 39 -10.73 -12.76 9.68
N GLY A 40 -11.13 -14.02 9.47
CA GLY A 40 -10.23 -15.11 9.11
C GLY A 40 -9.39 -14.86 7.85
N MET A 41 -8.45 -15.77 7.58
CA MET A 41 -7.53 -15.70 6.44
C MET A 41 -8.26 -15.73 5.08
N GLY A 42 -7.86 -14.89 4.14
CA GLY A 42 -8.38 -14.83 2.77
C GLY A 42 -7.88 -15.98 1.88
N GLY A 43 -8.45 -16.08 0.67
CA GLY A 43 -8.26 -17.23 -0.24
C GLY A 43 -6.81 -17.55 -0.65
N ASN A 44 -5.88 -16.61 -0.51
CA ASN A 44 -4.46 -16.79 -0.83
C ASN A 44 -3.55 -16.72 0.41
N GLY A 45 -4.06 -17.01 1.61
CA GLY A 45 -3.26 -16.86 2.84
C GLY A 45 -3.21 -15.42 3.38
N GLY A 46 -3.66 -14.45 2.58
CA GLY A 46 -3.71 -13.04 2.98
C GLY A 46 -4.48 -12.82 4.29
N GLN A 47 -3.88 -12.06 5.18
CA GLN A 47 -4.40 -11.84 6.52
C GLN A 47 -5.26 -10.58 6.52
N SER A 48 -6.53 -10.70 6.91
CA SER A 48 -7.53 -9.62 6.85
C SER A 48 -7.22 -8.38 7.70
N ARG A 49 -6.14 -8.43 8.49
CA ARG A 49 -5.55 -7.29 9.21
C ARG A 49 -4.63 -6.43 8.36
N TYR A 50 -4.39 -6.82 7.11
CA TYR A 50 -3.47 -6.20 6.16
C TYR A 50 -4.14 -5.90 4.83
N LEU A 51 -3.69 -4.83 4.16
CA LEU A 51 -3.96 -4.62 2.73
C LEU A 51 -2.62 -4.74 1.99
N TYR A 52 -2.54 -5.71 1.09
CA TYR A 52 -1.33 -6.03 0.32
C TYR A 52 -1.23 -5.11 -0.88
N LEU A 53 -0.07 -4.49 -1.05
CA LEU A 53 0.17 -3.44 -2.02
C LEU A 53 1.44 -3.73 -2.82
N SER A 54 1.42 -3.37 -4.09
CA SER A 54 2.59 -3.41 -4.97
C SER A 54 2.97 -2.01 -5.43
N SER A 55 4.26 -1.78 -5.63
CA SER A 55 4.76 -0.57 -6.29
C SER A 55 4.51 -0.53 -7.79
N MET A 56 4.04 -1.63 -8.40
CA MET A 56 3.77 -1.74 -9.83
C MET A 56 2.36 -2.23 -10.12
N ARG A 57 1.72 -1.63 -11.13
CA ARG A 57 0.35 -1.98 -11.52
C ARG A 57 0.27 -3.40 -12.06
N GLU A 58 1.24 -3.82 -12.85
CA GLU A 58 1.28 -5.13 -13.51
C GLU A 58 1.40 -6.27 -12.50
N ASP A 59 2.20 -6.06 -11.46
CA ASP A 59 2.35 -7.01 -10.35
C ASP A 59 1.05 -7.10 -9.53
N ALA A 60 0.42 -5.96 -9.23
CA ALA A 60 -0.90 -5.95 -8.60
C ALA A 60 -1.97 -6.65 -9.47
N LEU A 61 -1.97 -6.42 -10.79
CA LEU A 61 -2.90 -7.08 -11.71
C LEU A 61 -2.73 -8.60 -11.69
N TRP A 62 -1.49 -9.08 -11.70
CA TRP A 62 -1.20 -10.52 -11.63
C TRP A 62 -1.86 -11.19 -10.41
N PHE A 63 -1.83 -10.54 -9.23
CA PHE A 63 -2.52 -11.04 -8.04
C PHE A 63 -4.06 -11.06 -8.15
N ALA A 64 -4.66 -10.16 -8.94
CA ALA A 64 -6.08 -10.20 -9.23
C ALA A 64 -6.40 -11.38 -10.19
N GLU A 65 -5.59 -11.54 -11.23
CA GLU A 65 -5.76 -12.58 -12.26
C GLU A 65 -5.62 -14.01 -11.69
N GLU A 66 -4.75 -14.22 -10.70
CA GLU A 66 -4.64 -15.49 -9.97
C GLU A 66 -5.96 -15.92 -9.29
N LYS A 67 -6.90 -14.98 -9.09
CA LYS A 67 -8.23 -15.22 -8.51
C LYS A 67 -9.35 -15.19 -9.54
N GLY A 68 -9.02 -15.07 -10.84
CA GLY A 68 -9.98 -14.89 -11.92
C GLY A 68 -10.58 -13.47 -11.99
N GLU A 69 -9.92 -12.50 -11.37
CA GLU A 69 -10.31 -11.09 -11.34
C GLU A 69 -9.36 -10.24 -12.19
N SER A 70 -9.67 -8.96 -12.41
CA SER A 70 -8.83 -8.05 -13.21
C SER A 70 -8.81 -6.61 -12.72
N SER A 71 -9.39 -6.34 -11.55
CA SER A 71 -9.48 -4.97 -11.02
C SER A 71 -8.21 -4.58 -10.26
N VAL A 72 -7.72 -3.37 -10.53
CA VAL A 72 -6.62 -2.76 -9.79
C VAL A 72 -7.09 -1.42 -9.21
N VAL A 73 -6.84 -1.24 -7.93
CA VAL A 73 -7.09 0.02 -7.21
C VAL A 73 -5.76 0.72 -6.97
N VAL A 74 -5.69 2.00 -7.30
CA VAL A 74 -4.60 2.89 -6.86
C VAL A 74 -4.94 3.40 -5.47
N VAL A 75 -4.03 3.17 -4.54
CA VAL A 75 -4.10 3.62 -3.16
C VAL A 75 -3.15 4.81 -3.02
N LYS A 76 -3.72 6.01 -2.97
CA LYS A 76 -3.03 7.30 -3.03
C LYS A 76 -2.62 7.81 -1.66
N ASN A 77 -1.63 8.69 -1.62
CA ASN A 77 -1.24 9.49 -0.45
C ASN A 77 -1.06 8.67 0.83
N ILE A 78 -0.52 7.44 0.73
CA ILE A 78 -0.34 6.55 1.87
C ILE A 78 0.79 7.10 2.73
N PRO A 79 0.57 7.40 4.03
CA PRO A 79 1.65 7.78 4.90
C PRO A 79 2.65 6.63 5.06
N ILE A 80 3.95 6.89 4.85
CA ILE A 80 4.97 5.83 4.91
C ILE A 80 4.97 5.10 6.26
N SER A 81 4.60 5.77 7.36
CA SER A 81 4.49 5.17 8.69
C SER A 81 3.35 4.14 8.84
N TYR A 82 2.51 3.97 7.82
CA TYR A 82 1.39 3.01 7.80
C TYR A 82 1.81 1.70 7.11
N LEU A 83 2.99 1.70 6.49
CA LEU A 83 3.48 0.62 5.65
C LEU A 83 4.52 -0.23 6.40
N ILE A 84 4.47 -1.53 6.14
CA ILE A 84 5.52 -2.50 6.44
C ILE A 84 5.90 -3.22 5.15
N PHE A 85 7.06 -3.90 5.14
CA PHE A 85 7.31 -4.92 4.13
C PHE A 85 6.27 -6.02 4.23
N ASP A 86 5.84 -6.54 3.09
CA ASP A 86 4.93 -7.68 3.05
C ASP A 86 5.43 -8.80 3.99
N PRO A 87 4.63 -9.20 5.00
CA PRO A 87 5.04 -10.21 5.97
C PRO A 87 5.11 -11.62 5.38
N GLU A 88 4.56 -11.86 4.20
CA GLU A 88 4.52 -13.16 3.52
C GLU A 88 5.60 -13.27 2.45
N ASP A 89 5.86 -12.18 1.72
CA ASP A 89 6.71 -12.21 0.52
C ASP A 89 7.77 -11.09 0.48
N GLY A 90 7.83 -10.24 1.50
CA GLY A 90 8.69 -9.07 1.57
C GLY A 90 10.05 -9.29 2.26
N ASP A 91 10.45 -10.53 2.53
CA ASP A 91 11.72 -10.82 3.21
C ASP A 91 12.93 -10.41 2.36
N TYR A 92 12.88 -10.65 1.04
CA TYR A 92 13.91 -10.18 0.11
C TYR A 92 13.98 -8.64 0.08
N ASP A 93 12.83 -7.98 -0.04
CA ASP A 93 12.75 -6.51 -0.04
C ASP A 93 13.29 -5.92 1.28
N ARG A 94 12.97 -6.56 2.41
CA ARG A 94 13.49 -6.17 3.72
C ARG A 94 15.00 -6.32 3.80
N GLU A 95 15.58 -7.36 3.21
CA GLU A 95 17.03 -7.56 3.18
C GLU A 95 17.73 -6.50 2.31
N VAL A 96 17.18 -6.21 1.12
CA VAL A 96 17.75 -5.26 0.15
C VAL A 96 17.62 -3.82 0.64
N TYR A 97 16.42 -3.40 1.04
CA TYR A 97 16.15 -2.00 1.35
C TYR A 97 16.32 -1.66 2.83
N ARG A 98 16.31 -2.64 3.74
CA ARG A 98 16.41 -2.51 5.21
C ARG A 98 15.23 -1.79 5.87
N THR A 99 14.71 -0.73 5.27
CA THR A 99 13.61 0.09 5.79
C THR A 99 12.61 0.40 4.70
N VAL A 100 11.35 0.62 5.09
CA VAL A 100 10.30 1.04 4.14
C VAL A 100 10.63 2.39 3.51
N SER A 101 11.21 3.33 4.27
CA SER A 101 11.63 4.63 3.71
C SER A 101 12.66 4.49 2.59
N ASN A 102 13.63 3.58 2.70
CA ASN A 102 14.58 3.31 1.62
C ASN A 102 13.92 2.63 0.42
N ALA A 103 12.98 1.71 0.66
CA ALA A 103 12.20 1.08 -0.39
C ALA A 103 11.39 2.12 -1.17
N VAL A 104 10.70 3.03 -0.46
CA VAL A 104 9.96 4.14 -1.07
C VAL A 104 10.88 5.09 -1.84
N ALA A 105 12.06 5.41 -1.32
CA ALA A 105 13.05 6.20 -2.04
C ALA A 105 13.49 5.52 -3.35
N ALA A 106 13.65 4.19 -3.35
CA ALA A 106 13.96 3.43 -4.56
C ALA A 106 12.81 3.45 -5.57
N ILE A 107 11.55 3.27 -5.13
CA ILE A 107 10.36 3.38 -5.98
C ILE A 107 10.32 4.74 -6.67
N LYS A 108 10.46 5.83 -5.89
CA LYS A 108 10.48 7.21 -6.40
C LYS A 108 11.69 7.49 -7.31
N GLY A 109 12.79 6.77 -7.11
CA GLY A 109 13.99 6.81 -7.94
C GLY A 109 13.87 6.08 -9.29
N GLY A 110 12.72 5.47 -9.60
CA GLY A 110 12.48 4.80 -10.88
C GLY A 110 12.89 3.33 -10.91
N LEU A 111 12.74 2.64 -9.78
CA LEU A 111 12.96 1.19 -9.68
C LEU A 111 12.19 0.41 -10.77
N ARG A 112 12.79 -0.69 -11.25
CA ARG A 112 12.28 -1.50 -12.36
C ARG A 112 11.73 -2.87 -11.98
N HIS A 113 11.60 -3.17 -10.68
CA HIS A 113 10.94 -4.38 -10.19
C HIS A 113 9.92 -4.00 -9.11
N PRO A 114 8.87 -4.82 -8.90
CA PRO A 114 7.89 -4.55 -7.85
C PRO A 114 8.54 -4.69 -6.47
N ILE A 115 8.10 -3.84 -5.54
CA ILE A 115 8.32 -3.99 -4.10
C ILE A 115 6.96 -4.26 -3.46
N LYS A 116 6.91 -5.25 -2.59
CA LYS A 116 5.68 -5.67 -1.90
C LYS A 116 5.62 -5.04 -0.52
N LEU A 117 4.61 -4.19 -0.33
CA LEU A 117 4.36 -3.47 0.91
C LEU A 117 2.97 -3.83 1.45
N THR A 118 2.75 -3.55 2.72
CA THR A 118 1.49 -3.86 3.38
C THR A 118 1.03 -2.68 4.23
N LEU A 119 -0.22 -2.29 4.04
CA LEU A 119 -0.89 -1.29 4.87
C LEU A 119 -1.37 -1.92 6.17
N THR A 120 -1.11 -1.23 7.28
CA THR A 120 -1.41 -1.73 8.63
C THR A 120 -2.41 -0.86 9.41
N LYS A 121 -2.75 0.31 8.86
CA LYS A 121 -3.62 1.31 9.50
C LYS A 121 -4.73 1.72 8.53
N PRO A 122 -5.90 2.13 9.04
CA PRO A 122 -7.04 2.47 8.19
C PRO A 122 -6.75 3.66 7.29
N LEU A 123 -7.36 3.67 6.11
CA LEU A 123 -7.43 4.79 5.18
C LEU A 123 -8.90 4.99 4.78
N ASP A 124 -9.35 6.24 4.70
CA ASP A 124 -10.70 6.52 4.21
C ASP A 124 -10.79 6.40 2.69
N ALA A 125 -12.02 6.40 2.17
CA ALA A 125 -12.35 6.23 0.76
C ALA A 125 -11.61 7.19 -0.18
N SER A 126 -11.22 8.40 0.27
CA SER A 126 -10.55 9.39 -0.59
C SER A 126 -9.16 8.96 -1.05
N HIS A 127 -8.58 7.95 -0.40
CA HIS A 127 -7.30 7.35 -0.77
C HIS A 127 -7.42 6.32 -1.90
N PHE A 128 -8.62 5.90 -2.31
CA PHE A 128 -8.80 4.79 -3.26
C PHE A 128 -9.36 5.28 -4.60
N GLU A 129 -8.77 4.82 -5.71
CA GLU A 129 -9.21 5.13 -7.07
C GLU A 129 -9.11 3.89 -7.96
N GLN A 130 -10.18 3.55 -8.67
CA GLN A 130 -10.20 2.41 -9.59
C GLN A 130 -9.71 2.85 -10.98
N HIS A 131 -8.82 2.06 -11.59
CA HIS A 131 -8.24 2.30 -12.91
C HIS A 131 -8.62 1.24 -13.94
#